data_AF-A0A1Y2GDE4-F1
#
_entry.id   AF-A0A1Y2GDE4-F1
#
_cell.length_a   1.000
_cell.length_b   1.000
_cell.length_c   1.000
_cell.angle_alpha   90.00
_cell.angle_beta   90.00
_cell.angle_gamma   90.00
#
_symmetry.space_group_name_H-M   'P 1'
#
loop_
_entity.id
_entity.type
_entity.pdbx_description
1 polymer ?
#
loop_
_entity_poly.entity_id
_entity_poly.type
_entity_poly.pdbx_seq_one_letter_code
_entity_poly.pdbx_strand_id
1 'polypeptide(L)'
;MNTLPSSSRHHHTPIRELPRHDRTGSIISNAATSDQHAGQSGSRHHIHGLSFDPASYDYDEEDDGRNSDEDSEGEPASNDMEFWLQRCSICFDAYLDFCLECCRDQFCHDCFQRYVKEVVSNSWGLNVTKIKCPVCQDTIPFTEWSKYVDQVTLKQYLQYNQPYRSFSRFCNECEHEMIISKVNPAVIN
;
A
#
# COMPACT_ATOMS: atom_id res chain seq x y z
N MET A 1 65.60 -19.05 -47.31
CA MET A 1 64.21 -19.56 -47.23
C MET A 1 63.55 -18.82 -46.05
N ASN A 2 63.09 -17.60 -46.30
CA ASN A 2 61.67 -17.20 -46.49
C ASN A 2 60.89 -17.26 -45.16
N THR A 3 60.85 -16.16 -44.41
CA THR A 3 59.88 -15.01 -44.43
C THR A 3 58.73 -15.19 -43.44
N LEU A 4 58.63 -14.21 -42.54
CA LEU A 4 57.54 -13.90 -41.62
C LEU A 4 56.17 -13.78 -42.32
N PRO A 5 55.09 -13.91 -41.55
CA PRO A 5 53.92 -13.04 -41.67
C PRO A 5 53.61 -12.38 -40.32
N SER A 6 52.77 -11.37 -40.17
CA SER A 6 52.28 -10.26 -41.00
C SER A 6 51.42 -9.42 -40.03
N SER A 7 51.41 -8.10 -40.21
CA SER A 7 50.74 -7.10 -39.38
C SER A 7 49.23 -7.30 -39.15
N SER A 8 48.72 -6.81 -38.00
CA SER A 8 47.39 -6.14 -37.94
C SER A 8 47.28 -5.30 -36.66
N ARG A 9 47.54 -3.99 -36.72
CA ARG A 9 46.56 -2.87 -36.81
C ARG A 9 45.63 -2.72 -35.61
N HIS A 10 45.95 -1.70 -34.81
CA HIS A 10 45.04 -1.02 -33.88
C HIS A 10 43.86 -0.40 -34.65
N HIS A 11 42.64 -0.68 -34.19
CA HIS A 11 41.48 0.15 -34.48
C HIS A 11 40.87 0.61 -33.15
N HIS A 12 41.12 1.89 -32.85
CA HIS A 12 40.37 2.67 -31.88
C HIS A 12 38.91 2.74 -32.31
N THR A 13 38.00 2.30 -31.45
CA THR A 13 36.57 2.59 -31.57
C THR A 13 36.31 4.04 -31.14
N PRO A 14 35.61 4.85 -31.96
CA PRO A 14 35.21 6.19 -31.57
C PRO A 14 34.06 6.14 -30.55
N ILE A 15 34.22 6.94 -29.48
CA ILE A 15 33.19 7.24 -28.48
C ILE A 15 32.05 7.98 -29.19
N ARG A 16 30.88 7.34 -29.28
CA ARG A 16 29.65 8.02 -29.70
C ARG A 16 29.16 8.87 -28.53
N GLU A 17 29.21 10.19 -28.73
CA GLU A 17 28.56 11.17 -27.86
C GLU A 17 27.05 10.91 -27.80
N LEU A 18 26.51 10.79 -26.58
CA LEU A 18 25.07 10.73 -26.32
C LEU A 18 24.48 12.16 -26.34
N PRO A 19 23.38 12.41 -27.06
CA PRO A 19 22.71 13.70 -27.01
C PRO A 19 22.14 13.98 -25.62
N ARG A 20 22.47 15.17 -25.09
CA ARG A 20 21.80 15.78 -23.95
C ARG A 20 20.36 16.07 -24.34
N HIS A 21 19.40 15.43 -23.67
CA HIS A 21 18.00 15.84 -23.74
C HIS A 21 17.67 16.79 -22.59
N ASP A 22 17.37 18.02 -22.97
CA ASP A 22 16.74 19.05 -22.15
C ASP A 22 15.48 18.50 -21.47
N ARG A 23 15.44 18.57 -20.13
CA ARG A 23 14.20 18.44 -19.37
C ARG A 23 13.49 19.79 -19.41
N THR A 24 12.75 20.05 -20.47
CA THR A 24 11.62 20.99 -20.39
C THR A 24 10.48 20.29 -19.66
N GLY A 25 10.03 20.94 -18.58
CA GLY A 25 8.94 20.46 -17.75
C GLY A 25 7.64 20.38 -18.52
N SER A 26 6.88 19.32 -18.26
CA SER A 26 5.46 19.29 -18.55
C SER A 26 4.74 18.75 -17.32
N ILE A 27 4.22 19.68 -16.54
CA ILE A 27 3.30 19.45 -15.44
C ILE A 27 1.97 19.11 -16.11
N ILE A 28 1.55 17.84 -16.05
CA ILE A 28 0.19 17.47 -16.42
C ILE A 28 -0.67 17.65 -15.17
N SER A 29 -1.34 18.80 -15.12
CA SER A 29 -2.39 19.12 -14.17
C SER A 29 -3.64 18.30 -14.48
N ASN A 30 -4.10 17.47 -13.54
CA ASN A 30 -5.43 16.89 -13.64
C ASN A 30 -6.44 17.85 -13.00
N ALA A 31 -7.32 18.39 -13.85
CA ALA A 31 -8.42 19.24 -13.46
C ALA A 31 -9.47 18.43 -12.68
N ALA A 32 -9.79 18.91 -11.48
CA ALA A 32 -10.98 18.50 -10.74
C ALA A 32 -12.18 19.29 -11.30
N THR A 33 -13.17 18.58 -11.86
CA THR A 33 -14.47 19.16 -12.22
C THR A 33 -15.39 19.09 -11.02
N SER A 34 -15.68 20.26 -10.44
CA SER A 34 -16.80 20.48 -9.53
C SER A 34 -18.09 20.55 -10.34
N ASP A 35 -19.07 19.69 -10.03
CA ASP A 35 -20.45 19.87 -10.48
C ASP A 35 -21.37 19.95 -9.25
N GLN A 36 -21.96 21.14 -9.10
CA GLN A 36 -23.09 21.42 -8.22
C GLN A 36 -24.36 21.26 -9.06
N HIS A 37 -25.33 20.46 -8.63
CA HIS A 37 -26.73 20.66 -9.02
C HIS A 37 -27.68 20.24 -7.90
N ALA A 38 -28.50 21.20 -7.49
CA ALA A 38 -29.65 21.05 -6.62
C ALA A 38 -30.87 20.50 -7.38
N GLY A 39 -31.77 19.78 -6.69
CA GLY A 39 -33.10 19.45 -7.22
C GLY A 39 -33.84 18.38 -6.41
N GLN A 40 -35.00 18.75 -5.87
CA GLN A 40 -35.84 18.03 -4.91
C GLN A 40 -36.85 17.07 -5.56
N SER A 41 -37.21 16.01 -4.82
CA SER A 41 -38.53 15.34 -4.67
C SER A 41 -38.26 13.89 -4.25
N GLY A 42 -38.86 13.25 -3.26
CA GLY A 42 -40.08 13.47 -2.50
C GLY A 42 -40.74 12.10 -2.37
N SER A 43 -40.61 11.41 -1.24
CA SER A 43 -41.56 10.35 -0.83
C SER A 43 -41.41 9.91 0.62
N ARG A 44 -42.48 10.22 1.35
CA ARG A 44 -42.93 9.72 2.65
C ARG A 44 -42.59 8.25 2.90
N HIS A 45 -42.08 7.94 4.10
CA HIS A 45 -42.62 6.86 4.92
C HIS A 45 -42.56 7.28 6.40
N HIS A 46 -43.73 7.22 7.04
CA HIS A 46 -43.95 7.18 8.49
C HIS A 46 -43.04 6.13 9.15
N ILE A 47 -42.61 6.33 10.40
CA ILE A 47 -42.92 5.51 11.60
C ILE A 47 -42.25 6.17 12.83
N HIS A 48 -43.08 6.50 13.82
CA HIS A 48 -42.86 6.70 15.26
C HIS A 48 -41.66 7.52 15.76
N GLY A 49 -41.99 8.72 16.28
CA GLY A 49 -41.18 9.42 17.24
C GLY A 49 -41.06 8.62 18.54
N LEU A 50 -39.82 8.48 19.01
CA LEU A 50 -39.52 8.17 20.39
C LEU A 50 -39.15 9.51 21.05
N SER A 51 -40.15 10.10 21.69
CA SER A 51 -39.96 11.09 22.75
C SER A 51 -39.09 10.44 23.84
N PHE A 52 -37.90 10.98 24.04
CA PHE A 52 -37.04 10.66 25.17
C PHE A 52 -37.66 11.31 26.41
N ASP A 53 -38.44 10.53 27.17
CA ASP A 53 -38.84 10.89 28.53
C ASP A 53 -37.66 10.65 29.47
N PRO A 54 -37.14 11.67 30.18
CA PRO A 54 -36.15 11.48 31.24
C PRO A 54 -36.89 11.12 32.54
N ALA A 55 -37.46 9.92 32.58
CA ALA A 55 -38.04 9.36 33.80
C ALA A 55 -36.90 8.76 34.65
N SER A 56 -36.57 9.48 35.72
CA SER A 56 -36.12 9.01 37.04
C SER A 56 -35.58 7.57 37.11
N TYR A 57 -34.26 7.44 37.13
CA TYR A 57 -33.60 6.23 37.62
C TYR A 57 -33.44 6.39 39.14
N ASP A 58 -34.19 5.61 39.90
CA ASP A 58 -34.01 5.42 41.34
C ASP A 58 -32.72 4.62 41.57
N TYR A 59 -31.80 5.19 42.35
CA TYR A 59 -30.63 4.49 42.88
C TYR A 59 -31.03 3.90 44.23
N ASP A 60 -31.14 2.58 44.33
CA ASP A 60 -31.23 1.89 45.62
C ASP A 60 -29.80 1.76 46.19
N GLU A 61 -29.48 2.61 47.17
CA GLU A 61 -28.31 2.47 48.06
C GLU A 61 -28.62 1.39 49.11
N GLU A 62 -28.19 0.15 48.85
CA GLU A 62 -28.03 -0.88 49.89
C GLU A 62 -26.55 -0.90 50.32
N ASP A 63 -26.25 -0.09 51.35
CA ASP A 63 -25.02 -0.16 52.15
C ASP A 63 -25.20 -1.19 53.26
N ASP A 64 -24.54 -2.34 53.14
CA ASP A 64 -24.35 -3.25 54.28
C ASP A 64 -22.97 -3.94 54.20
N GLY A 65 -22.07 -3.46 55.05
CA GLY A 65 -21.29 -4.34 55.91
C GLY A 65 -20.16 -5.18 55.30
N ARG A 66 -18.95 -4.59 55.29
CA ARG A 66 -17.77 -5.09 56.01
C ARG A 66 -17.29 -6.54 55.73
N ASN A 67 -16.23 -6.65 54.93
CA ASN A 67 -15.14 -7.64 55.05
C ASN A 67 -13.83 -6.86 54.78
N SER A 68 -12.99 -6.60 55.77
CA SER A 68 -11.89 -7.47 56.25
C SER A 68 -10.76 -7.60 55.23
N ASP A 69 -9.81 -6.66 55.33
CA ASP A 69 -8.38 -6.78 55.01
C ASP A 69 -8.00 -7.89 54.01
N GLU A 70 -8.14 -7.60 52.72
CA GLU A 70 -7.37 -8.28 51.67
C GLU A 70 -6.48 -7.23 51.01
N ASP A 71 -5.19 -7.50 50.96
CA ASP A 71 -4.16 -6.71 50.27
C ASP A 71 -4.58 -6.43 48.83
N SER A 72 -5.29 -5.33 48.62
CA SER A 72 -5.60 -4.81 47.29
C SER A 72 -4.36 -4.06 46.82
N GLU A 73 -3.38 -4.82 46.30
CA GLU A 73 -2.37 -4.30 45.37
C GLU A 73 -3.08 -3.95 44.03
N GLY A 74 -3.97 -2.97 44.11
CA GLY A 74 -4.78 -2.49 43.00
C GLY A 74 -4.03 -1.51 42.13
N GLU A 75 -3.04 -1.98 41.37
CA GLU A 75 -2.54 -1.31 40.15
C GLU A 75 -2.13 -2.37 39.10
N PRO A 76 -3.05 -2.87 38.25
CA PRO A 76 -2.62 -3.53 37.01
C PRO A 76 -3.24 -2.99 35.72
N ALA A 77 -4.23 -2.09 35.76
CA ALA A 77 -4.91 -1.67 34.52
C ALA A 77 -4.09 -0.67 33.67
N SER A 78 -3.28 0.18 34.30
CA SER A 78 -2.46 1.19 33.63
C SER A 78 -1.32 0.58 32.82
N ASN A 79 -0.64 -0.40 33.42
CA ASN A 79 0.55 -1.03 32.86
C ASN A 79 0.22 -1.98 31.69
N ASP A 80 -0.94 -2.64 31.74
CA ASP A 80 -1.41 -3.54 30.67
C ASP A 80 -1.74 -2.76 29.39
N MET A 81 -2.42 -1.62 29.51
CA MET A 81 -2.72 -0.78 28.35
C MET A 81 -1.44 -0.23 27.72
N GLU A 82 -0.49 0.26 28.53
CA GLU A 82 0.80 0.75 28.03
C GLU A 82 1.61 -0.36 27.33
N PHE A 83 1.57 -1.58 27.87
CA PHE A 83 2.19 -2.74 27.23
C PHE A 83 1.65 -2.96 25.82
N TRP A 84 0.32 -2.99 25.63
CA TRP A 84 -0.28 -3.23 24.31
C TRP A 84 -0.07 -2.07 23.34
N LEU A 85 -0.05 -0.82 23.83
CA LEU A 85 0.23 0.37 23.02
C LEU A 85 1.65 0.39 22.42
N GLN A 86 2.57 -0.42 22.95
CA GLN A 86 3.94 -0.50 22.45
C GLN A 86 4.21 -1.71 21.55
N ARG A 87 3.23 -2.58 21.31
CA ARG A 87 3.40 -3.83 20.54
C ARG A 87 2.89 -3.69 19.11
N CYS A 88 3.51 -4.43 18.20
CA CYS A 88 3.05 -4.54 16.82
C CYS A 88 1.64 -5.16 16.75
N SER A 89 0.72 -4.52 16.03
CA SER A 89 -0.67 -4.97 15.84
C SER A 89 -0.83 -6.22 14.96
N ILE A 90 0.26 -6.80 14.44
CA ILE A 90 0.25 -8.05 13.68
C ILE A 90 0.66 -9.23 14.57
N CYS A 91 1.83 -9.14 15.21
CA CYS A 91 2.37 -10.27 15.98
C CYS A 91 2.07 -10.19 17.48
N PHE A 92 1.75 -9.01 18.01
CA PHE A 92 1.57 -8.74 19.44
C PHE A 92 2.77 -9.10 20.34
N ASP A 93 3.91 -9.40 19.73
CA ASP A 93 5.12 -9.89 20.40
C ASP A 93 6.24 -8.86 20.35
N ALA A 94 6.61 -8.40 19.14
CA ALA A 94 7.64 -7.38 18.98
C ALA A 94 7.16 -5.98 19.41
N TYR A 95 8.10 -5.15 19.86
CA TYR A 95 7.88 -3.72 19.99
C TYR A 95 7.57 -3.10 18.61
N LEU A 96 6.77 -2.03 18.59
CA LEU A 96 6.52 -1.29 17.37
C LEU A 96 7.79 -0.55 16.92
N ASP A 97 8.03 -0.53 15.61
CA ASP A 97 9.08 0.27 14.98
C ASP A 97 8.52 1.58 14.42
N PHE A 98 7.25 1.56 13.98
CA PHE A 98 6.57 2.73 13.43
C PHE A 98 5.04 2.62 13.57
N CYS A 99 4.38 3.76 13.37
CA CYS A 99 2.93 3.86 13.20
C CYS A 99 2.61 4.40 11.81
N LEU A 100 1.51 3.93 11.21
CA LEU A 100 1.03 4.51 9.97
C LEU A 100 0.49 5.93 10.20
N GLU A 101 0.80 6.85 9.28
CA GLU A 101 0.34 8.24 9.29
C GLU A 101 -1.18 8.31 9.09
N CYS A 102 -1.75 7.42 8.27
CA CYS A 102 -3.17 7.45 7.90
C CYS A 102 -4.13 6.98 9.00
N CYS A 103 -3.77 5.96 9.78
CA CYS A 103 -4.66 5.34 10.77
C CYS A 103 -4.03 5.14 12.15
N ARG A 104 -2.75 5.49 12.34
CA ARG A 104 -1.98 5.34 13.59
C ARG A 104 -1.77 3.90 14.07
N ASP A 105 -2.18 2.90 13.30
CA ASP A 105 -1.86 1.50 13.58
C ASP A 105 -0.33 1.28 13.61
N GLN A 106 0.10 0.38 14.48
CA GLN A 106 1.48 0.24 14.93
C GLN A 106 2.08 -1.11 14.51
N PHE A 107 3.29 -1.09 13.97
CA PHE A 107 3.90 -2.26 13.36
C PHE A 107 5.39 -2.36 13.66
N CYS A 108 5.88 -3.60 13.78
CA CYS A 108 7.29 -3.88 13.58
C CYS A 108 7.57 -4.02 12.07
N HIS A 109 8.80 -3.70 11.67
CA HIS A 109 9.25 -3.69 10.28
C HIS A 109 9.11 -5.06 9.63
N ASP A 110 9.48 -6.13 10.34
CA ASP A 110 9.46 -7.49 9.82
C ASP A 110 8.04 -7.94 9.43
N CYS A 111 7.06 -7.70 10.31
CA CYS A 111 5.68 -8.09 10.03
C CYS A 111 5.09 -7.28 8.87
N PHE A 112 5.31 -5.97 8.84
CA PHE A 112 4.77 -5.12 7.79
C PHE A 112 5.42 -5.43 6.43
N GLN A 113 6.75 -5.57 6.39
CA GLN A 113 7.46 -5.91 5.16
C GLN A 113 7.02 -7.26 4.60
N ARG A 114 6.87 -8.28 5.46
CA ARG A 114 6.39 -9.60 5.05
C ARG A 114 4.99 -9.53 4.44
N TYR A 115 4.09 -8.79 5.11
CA TYR A 115 2.73 -8.57 4.63
C TYR A 115 2.72 -7.89 3.25
N VAL A 116 3.43 -6.76 3.07
CA VAL A 116 3.45 -6.05 1.78
C VAL A 116 4.07 -6.92 0.70
N LYS A 117 5.16 -7.63 0.99
CA LYS A 117 5.79 -8.56 0.04
C LYS A 117 4.81 -9.63 -0.44
N GLU A 118 4.02 -10.19 0.46
CA GLU A 118 3.00 -11.18 0.11
C GLU A 118 1.90 -10.59 -0.77
N VAL A 119 1.38 -9.41 -0.43
CA VAL A 119 0.37 -8.70 -1.24
C VAL A 119 0.91 -8.42 -2.64
N VAL A 120 2.14 -7.91 -2.75
CA VAL A 120 2.78 -7.61 -4.04
C VAL A 120 3.04 -8.89 -4.84
N SER A 121 3.50 -9.98 -4.20
CA SER A 121 3.78 -11.25 -4.87
C SER A 121 2.51 -11.94 -5.39
N ASN A 122 1.40 -11.80 -4.66
CA ASN A 122 0.10 -12.34 -5.04
C ASN A 122 -0.63 -11.48 -6.08
N SER A 123 -0.07 -10.32 -6.44
CA SER A 123 -0.66 -9.41 -7.41
C SER A 123 -0.26 -9.78 -8.83
N TRP A 124 -1.24 -9.94 -9.72
CA TRP A 124 -1.00 -10.40 -11.10
C TRP A 124 -0.79 -9.25 -12.10
N GLY A 125 -0.67 -8.00 -11.63
CA GLY A 125 -0.52 -6.82 -12.49
C GLY A 125 -1.69 -6.55 -13.43
N LEU A 126 -2.88 -7.12 -13.16
CA LEU A 126 -4.10 -6.88 -13.93
C LEU A 126 -4.77 -5.55 -13.56
N ASN A 127 -4.58 -5.12 -12.32
CA ASN A 127 -5.08 -3.86 -11.77
C ASN A 127 -4.02 -3.26 -10.84
N VAL A 128 -4.15 -1.95 -10.57
CA VAL A 128 -3.27 -1.31 -9.61
C VAL A 128 -3.47 -1.93 -8.24
N THR A 129 -2.40 -2.50 -7.68
CA THR A 129 -2.42 -3.14 -6.37
C THR A 129 -2.46 -2.06 -5.30
N LYS A 130 -3.54 -2.01 -4.52
CA LYS A 130 -3.63 -1.08 -3.39
C LYS A 130 -3.17 -1.81 -2.13
N ILE A 131 -2.12 -1.30 -1.49
CA ILE A 131 -1.70 -1.77 -0.17
C ILE A 131 -2.66 -1.18 0.87
N LYS A 132 -3.22 -2.05 1.71
CA LYS A 132 -4.14 -1.68 2.80
C LYS A 132 -3.53 -1.96 4.15
N CYS A 133 -3.95 -1.25 5.19
CA CYS A 133 -3.62 -1.59 6.56
C CYS A 133 -4.19 -3.00 6.89
N PRO A 134 -3.39 -3.93 7.43
CA PRO A 134 -3.88 -5.26 7.78
C PRO A 134 -4.90 -5.24 8.93
N VAL A 135 -4.93 -4.17 9.73
CA VAL A 135 -5.87 -3.99 10.85
C VAL A 135 -7.15 -3.31 10.37
N CYS A 136 -7.09 -2.02 10.02
CA CYS A 136 -8.30 -1.24 9.68
C CYS A 136 -8.74 -1.32 8.21
N GLN A 137 -7.94 -1.91 7.32
CA GLN A 137 -8.20 -2.02 5.86
C GLN A 137 -8.19 -0.70 5.07
N ASP A 138 -7.79 0.41 5.69
CA ASP A 138 -7.59 1.69 5.00
C ASP A 138 -6.45 1.60 3.98
N THR A 139 -6.55 2.33 2.88
CA THR A 139 -5.51 2.34 1.84
C THR A 139 -4.30 3.15 2.30
N ILE A 140 -3.13 2.52 2.30
CA ILE A 140 -1.87 3.17 2.66
C ILE A 140 -1.26 3.80 1.41
N PRO A 141 -0.91 5.09 1.42
CA PRO A 141 -0.32 5.76 0.26
C PRO A 141 1.06 5.18 -0.09
N PHE A 142 1.39 5.15 -1.38
CA PHE A 142 2.68 4.65 -1.89
C PHE A 142 3.88 5.33 -1.23
N THR A 143 3.80 6.64 -1.02
CA THR A 143 4.86 7.44 -0.39
C THR A 143 5.17 7.00 1.04
N GLU A 144 4.25 6.31 1.69
CA GLU A 144 4.40 5.85 3.06
C GLU A 144 4.89 4.40 3.11
N TRP A 145 4.12 3.44 2.58
CA TRP A 145 4.50 2.03 2.73
C TRP A 145 5.80 1.68 2.00
N SER A 146 6.18 2.42 0.95
CA SER A 146 7.45 2.20 0.24
C SER A 146 8.69 2.46 1.10
N LYS A 147 8.56 3.18 2.22
CA LYS A 147 9.66 3.43 3.18
C LYS A 147 10.02 2.18 4.01
N TYR A 148 9.08 1.24 4.15
CA TYR A 148 9.16 0.11 5.10
C TYR A 148 9.32 -1.25 4.39
N VAL A 149 9.73 -1.24 3.12
CA VAL A 149 9.92 -2.45 2.33
C VAL A 149 11.26 -2.44 1.61
N ASP A 150 11.75 -3.61 1.26
CA ASP A 150 12.98 -3.75 0.51
C ASP A 150 12.83 -3.35 -0.97
N GLN A 151 13.96 -2.98 -1.57
CA GLN A 151 14.03 -2.55 -2.96
C GLN A 151 13.54 -3.60 -3.95
N VAL A 152 13.64 -4.90 -3.62
CA VAL A 152 13.17 -5.98 -4.50
C VAL A 152 11.64 -5.95 -4.58
N THR A 153 10.96 -5.90 -3.43
CA THR A 153 9.51 -5.75 -3.34
C THR A 153 9.02 -4.49 -4.05
N LEU A 154 9.70 -3.36 -3.86
CA LEU A 154 9.35 -2.10 -4.52
C LEU A 154 9.46 -2.19 -6.05
N LYS A 155 10.54 -2.78 -6.56
CA LYS A 155 10.73 -2.98 -8.01
C LYS A 155 9.65 -3.87 -8.60
N GLN A 156 9.30 -4.97 -7.92
CA GLN A 156 8.25 -5.87 -8.36
C GLN A 156 6.89 -5.16 -8.41
N TYR A 157 6.55 -4.38 -7.38
CA TYR A 157 5.35 -3.55 -7.39
C TYR A 157 5.34 -2.60 -8.59
N LEU A 158 6.40 -1.82 -8.80
CA LEU A 158 6.46 -0.88 -9.92
C LEU A 158 6.34 -1.58 -11.28
N GLN A 159 6.95 -2.77 -11.43
CA GLN A 159 6.86 -3.58 -12.65
C GLN A 159 5.44 -4.08 -12.92
N TYR A 160 4.69 -4.47 -11.88
CA TYR A 160 3.30 -4.92 -12.02
C TYR A 160 2.30 -3.77 -12.24
N ASN A 161 2.66 -2.56 -11.85
CA ASN A 161 1.79 -1.38 -11.90
C ASN A 161 2.18 -0.37 -12.99
N GLN A 162 3.05 -0.75 -13.94
CA GLN A 162 3.44 0.13 -15.05
C GLN A 162 2.25 0.48 -15.96
N PRO A 163 2.07 1.76 -16.34
CA PRO A 163 1.08 2.15 -17.34
C PRO A 163 1.31 1.44 -18.67
N TYR A 164 0.23 1.05 -19.35
CA TYR A 164 0.27 0.43 -20.68
C TYR A 164 1.14 -0.84 -20.76
N ARG A 165 1.25 -1.59 -19.66
CA ARG A 165 1.97 -2.86 -19.67
C ARG A 165 1.38 -3.76 -20.75
N SER A 166 2.18 -4.17 -21.72
CA SER A 166 1.79 -5.20 -22.67
C SER A 166 1.51 -6.50 -21.91
N PHE A 167 0.47 -7.22 -22.32
CA PHE A 167 0.28 -8.61 -21.91
C PHE A 167 1.34 -9.48 -22.60
N SER A 168 2.56 -9.37 -22.09
CA SER A 168 3.71 -10.12 -22.55
C SER A 168 3.60 -11.54 -22.01
N ARG A 169 3.31 -12.49 -22.90
CA ARG A 169 3.45 -13.92 -22.63
C ARG A 169 4.91 -14.27 -22.89
N PHE A 170 5.49 -15.22 -22.17
CA PHE A 170 6.82 -15.72 -22.49
C PHE A 170 6.70 -17.15 -23.00
N CYS A 171 7.53 -17.53 -23.96
CA CYS A 171 7.64 -18.92 -24.38
C CYS A 171 8.19 -19.75 -23.22
N ASN A 172 7.54 -20.87 -22.89
CA ASN A 172 7.94 -21.73 -21.77
C ASN A 172 9.26 -22.48 -22.01
N GLU A 173 9.77 -22.53 -23.25
CA GLU A 173 11.00 -23.26 -23.59
C GLU A 173 12.23 -22.35 -23.72
N CYS A 174 12.03 -21.12 -24.21
CA CYS A 174 13.15 -20.22 -24.51
C CYS A 174 13.08 -18.88 -23.78
N GLU A 175 12.08 -18.69 -22.92
CA GLU A 175 11.84 -17.49 -22.11
C GLU A 175 11.80 -16.18 -22.93
N HIS A 176 11.59 -16.26 -24.24
CA HIS A 176 11.43 -15.08 -25.09
C HIS A 176 9.99 -14.56 -25.01
N GLU A 177 9.90 -13.24 -25.02
CA GLU A 177 8.62 -12.53 -25.03
C GLU A 177 7.84 -12.78 -26.34
N MET A 178 6.61 -13.24 -26.19
CA MET A 178 5.63 -13.49 -27.24
C MET A 178 4.77 -12.24 -27.42
N ILE A 179 4.96 -11.54 -28.54
CA ILE A 179 4.12 -10.40 -28.93
C ILE A 179 2.87 -10.93 -29.64
N ILE A 180 1.71 -10.88 -28.98
CA ILE A 180 0.43 -11.27 -29.59
C ILE A 180 -0.08 -10.12 -30.46
N SER A 181 0.01 -10.32 -31.77
CA SER A 181 -0.50 -9.50 -32.89
C SER A 181 0.11 -8.10 -33.09
N LYS A 182 0.84 -7.95 -34.19
CA LYS A 182 1.00 -6.67 -34.89
C LYS A 182 -0.33 -6.37 -35.58
N VAL A 183 -1.05 -5.33 -35.15
CA VAL A 183 -2.11 -4.76 -35.98
C VAL A 183 -1.43 -4.24 -37.24
N ASN A 184 -1.79 -4.78 -38.40
CA ASN A 184 -1.23 -4.34 -39.67
C ASN A 184 -1.91 -3.00 -40.03
N PRO A 185 -1.19 -1.86 -40.02
CA PRO A 185 -1.80 -0.54 -40.27
C PRO A 185 -2.30 -0.37 -41.72
N ALA A 186 -2.10 -1.36 -42.59
CA ALA A 186 -2.51 -1.33 -43.99
C ALA A 186 -4.00 -1.67 -44.26
N VAL A 187 -4.83 -1.83 -43.23
CA VAL A 187 -6.27 -2.16 -43.37
C VAL A 187 -7.17 -1.08 -42.75
N ILE A 188 -6.80 0.19 -42.93
CA ILE A 188 -7.71 1.32 -42.74
C ILE A 188 -7.65 2.12 -44.04
N ASN A 189 -8.53 1.80 -44.98
CA ASN A 189 -8.81 2.58 -46.18
C ASN A 189 -10.32 2.67 -46.35
#